data_AF-A0A445BDD1-F1
#
_entry.id   AF-A0A445BDD1-F1
#
_cell.length_a   1.000
_cell.length_b   1.000
_cell.length_c   1.000
_cell.angle_alpha   90.00
_cell.angle_beta   90.00
_cell.angle_gamma   90.00
#
_symmetry.space_group_name_H-M   'P 1'
#
loop_
_entity.id
_entity.type
_entity.pdbx_description
1 polymer ?
#
loop_
_entity_poly.entity_id
_entity_poly.type
_entity_poly.pdbx_seq_one_letter_code
_entity_poly.pdbx_strand_id
1 'polypeptide(L)'
;MILQFYLSFLLRFYTSIAPHRGERRGLGGIFFDDLNDYDQEMLLSFAIDCANSVIPVYIPITERRKNLPFTKQQKAWQQLRRGRYVEFNLV
;
A
#
# COMPACT_ATOMS: atom_id res chain seq x y z
N MET A 1 7.34 -11.22 17.68
CA MET A 1 6.33 -10.18 17.98
C MET A 1 5.91 -9.41 16.72
N ILE A 2 6.83 -8.76 15.99
CA ILE A 2 6.54 -8.08 14.69
C ILE A 2 5.90 -9.04 13.66
N LEU A 3 6.38 -10.29 13.54
CA LEU A 3 5.80 -11.29 12.63
C LEU A 3 4.34 -11.66 12.96
N GLN A 4 3.98 -11.65 14.25
CA GLN A 4 2.64 -12.00 14.71
C GLN A 4 1.66 -10.85 14.45
N PHE A 5 2.12 -9.60 14.59
CA PHE A 5 1.43 -8.42 14.07
C PHE A 5 1.27 -8.53 12.54
N TYR A 6 2.35 -8.81 11.81
CA TYR A 6 2.36 -8.87 10.35
C TYR A 6 1.31 -9.84 9.77
N LEU A 7 1.17 -11.03 10.36
CA LEU A 7 0.17 -12.02 9.94
C LEU A 7 -1.28 -11.60 10.23
N SER A 8 -1.53 -10.95 11.36
CA SER A 8 -2.85 -10.40 11.70
C SER A 8 -3.27 -9.25 10.77
N PHE A 9 -2.32 -8.38 10.38
CA PHE A 9 -2.58 -7.31 9.40
C PHE A 9 -2.65 -7.84 7.97
N LEU A 10 -1.94 -8.94 7.66
CA LEU A 10 -2.02 -9.63 6.37
C LEU A 10 -3.44 -10.06 5.98
N LEU A 11 -4.29 -10.39 6.97
CA LEU A 11 -5.69 -10.73 6.73
C LEU A 11 -6.61 -9.51 6.50
N ARG A 12 -6.29 -8.32 7.04
CA ARG A 12 -7.10 -7.10 6.80
C ARG A 12 -6.87 -6.46 5.42
N PHE A 13 -5.93 -6.98 4.59
CA PHE A 13 -5.66 -6.50 3.23
C PHE A 13 -6.73 -6.81 2.18
N TYR A 14 -7.75 -7.61 2.52
CA TYR A 14 -8.90 -7.83 1.64
C TYR A 14 -9.72 -6.55 1.36
N THR A 15 -9.44 -5.44 2.04
CA THR A 15 -10.23 -4.19 1.97
C THR A 15 -9.85 -3.21 0.86
N SER A 16 -8.73 -3.40 0.16
CA SER A 16 -8.37 -2.53 -1.00
C SER A 16 -8.93 -3.03 -2.34
N ILE A 17 -10.10 -3.66 -2.32
CA ILE A 17 -10.83 -4.10 -3.50
C ILE A 17 -11.85 -3.02 -3.85
N ALA A 18 -11.87 -2.56 -5.10
CA ALA A 18 -12.97 -1.76 -5.62
C ALA A 18 -14.18 -2.70 -5.83
N PRO A 19 -15.23 -2.68 -4.99
CA PRO A 19 -16.25 -3.73 -4.99
C PRO A 19 -17.01 -3.80 -6.31
N HIS A 20 -17.25 -2.64 -6.93
CA HIS A 20 -17.92 -2.52 -8.23
C HIS A 20 -17.09 -3.02 -9.42
N ARG A 21 -15.78 -3.30 -9.22
CA ARG A 21 -14.91 -3.91 -10.25
C ARG A 21 -14.42 -5.31 -9.88
N GLY A 22 -14.48 -5.70 -8.61
CA GLY A 22 -13.79 -6.90 -8.13
C GLY A 22 -12.26 -6.84 -8.29
N GLU A 23 -11.68 -5.65 -8.48
CA GLU A 23 -10.25 -5.45 -8.72
C GLU A 23 -9.56 -4.86 -7.47
N ARG A 24 -8.33 -5.29 -7.20
CA ARG A 24 -7.48 -4.67 -6.17
C ARG A 24 -6.85 -3.37 -6.70
N ARG A 25 -6.72 -2.36 -5.84
CA ARG A 25 -6.07 -1.07 -6.17
C ARG A 25 -4.60 -1.22 -6.55
N GLY A 26 -3.89 -2.13 -5.89
CA GLY A 26 -2.45 -2.31 -6.06
C GLY A 26 -1.95 -3.61 -5.45
N LEU A 27 -0.64 -3.69 -5.20
CA LEU A 27 0.03 -4.90 -4.71
C LEU A 27 -0.07 -5.07 -3.18
N GLY A 28 -0.56 -4.08 -2.45
CA GLY A 28 -0.70 -4.11 -0.98
C GLY A 28 0.35 -3.24 -0.26
N GLY A 29 0.49 -3.47 1.05
CA GLY A 29 1.31 -2.68 1.97
C GLY A 29 1.02 -3.07 3.41
N ILE A 30 1.06 -2.12 4.35
CA ILE A 30 0.52 -2.25 5.71
C ILE A 30 -0.63 -1.26 5.87
N PHE A 31 -1.76 -1.72 6.42
CA PHE A 31 -2.94 -0.91 6.73
C PHE A 31 -3.56 -1.43 8.02
N PHE A 32 -3.85 -0.53 8.93
CA PHE A 32 -4.47 -0.82 10.22
C PHE A 32 -5.42 0.30 10.59
N ASP A 33 -6.50 -0.08 11.26
CA ASP A 33 -7.54 0.82 11.78
C ASP A 33 -8.14 0.16 13.03
N ASP A 34 -8.69 0.95 13.95
CA ASP A 34 -9.24 0.47 15.23
C ASP A 34 -8.30 -0.46 16.02
N LEU A 35 -6.98 -0.21 15.98
CA LEU A 35 -6.00 -1.02 16.70
C LEU A 35 -5.85 -0.51 18.14
N ASN A 36 -6.60 -1.09 19.08
CA ASN A 36 -6.67 -0.64 20.47
C ASN A 36 -6.49 -1.76 21.52
N ASP A 37 -6.17 -2.99 21.10
CA ASP A 37 -6.00 -4.15 21.98
C ASP A 37 -4.63 -4.21 22.70
N TYR A 38 -3.77 -3.21 22.49
CA TYR A 38 -2.39 -3.19 22.98
C TYR A 38 -2.06 -1.87 23.70
N ASP A 39 -0.96 -1.90 24.45
CA ASP A 39 -0.43 -0.72 25.14
C ASP A 39 -0.09 0.43 24.16
N GLN A 40 -0.30 1.67 24.60
CA GLN A 40 -0.13 2.86 23.77
C GLN A 40 1.30 3.06 23.27
N GLU A 41 2.32 2.78 24.10
CA GLU A 41 3.72 2.91 23.70
C GLU A 41 4.07 1.85 22.64
N MET A 42 3.50 0.65 22.77
CA MET A 42 3.64 -0.41 21.78
C MET A 42 3.01 -0.01 20.43
N LEU A 43 1.80 0.55 20.45
CA LEU A 43 1.11 1.00 19.24
C LEU A 43 1.85 2.15 18.55
N LEU A 44 2.36 3.10 19.33
CA LEU A 44 3.16 4.20 18.80
C LEU A 44 4.47 3.69 18.18
N SER A 45 5.17 2.80 18.88
CA SER A 45 6.41 2.19 18.38
C SER A 45 6.16 1.44 17.05
N PHE A 46 5.08 0.67 16.98
CA PHE A 46 4.67 -0.01 15.74
C PHE A 46 4.38 0.98 14.59
N ALA A 47 3.68 2.08 14.86
CA ALA A 47 3.40 3.10 13.85
C ALA A 47 4.69 3.80 13.36
N ILE A 48 5.62 4.09 14.28
CA ILE A 48 6.95 4.65 13.97
C ILE A 48 7.74 3.69 13.08
N ASP A 49 7.78 2.40 13.42
CA ASP A 49 8.46 1.38 12.62
C ASP A 49 7.87 1.27 11.21
N CYS A 50 6.54 1.29 11.10
CA CYS A 50 5.86 1.31 9.80
C CYS A 50 6.26 2.53 8.97
N ALA A 51 6.26 3.74 9.57
CA ALA A 51 6.64 4.96 8.87
C ALA A 51 8.12 4.94 8.44
N ASN A 52 9.02 4.49 9.32
CA ASN A 52 10.45 4.35 9.05
C ASN A 52 10.74 3.35 7.92
N SER A 53 9.84 2.39 7.66
CA SER A 53 10.02 1.42 6.58
C SER A 53 9.74 1.97 5.17
N VAL A 54 8.98 3.07 5.05
CA VAL A 54 8.48 3.57 3.75
C VAL A 54 9.63 4.02 2.84
N ILE A 55 10.51 4.88 3.34
CA ILE A 55 11.63 5.44 2.58
C ILE A 55 12.62 4.35 2.11
N PRO A 56 13.17 3.49 3.00
CA PRO A 56 14.16 2.49 2.60
C PRO A 56 13.58 1.45 1.63
N VAL A 57 12.27 1.24 1.59
CA VAL A 57 11.62 0.35 0.60
C VAL A 57 11.31 1.08 -0.71
N TYR A 58 10.74 2.28 -0.65
CA TYR A 58 10.21 2.96 -1.84
C TYR A 58 11.30 3.64 -2.69
N ILE A 59 12.33 4.22 -2.05
CA ILE A 59 13.40 4.93 -2.76
C ILE A 59 14.21 3.99 -3.67
N PRO A 60 14.69 2.81 -3.23
CA PRO A 60 15.42 1.91 -4.12
C PRO A 60 14.59 1.38 -5.31
N ILE A 61 13.26 1.29 -5.18
CA ILE A 61 12.38 0.92 -6.29
C ILE A 61 12.33 2.06 -7.31
N THR A 62 12.16 3.29 -6.83
CA THR A 62 12.06 4.48 -7.67
C THR A 62 13.38 4.74 -8.41
N GLU A 63 14.50 4.72 -7.70
CA GLU A 63 15.84 4.93 -8.30
C GLU A 63 16.13 3.92 -9.41
N ARG A 64 15.77 2.64 -9.21
CA ARG A 64 15.95 1.60 -10.23
C ARG A 64 15.07 1.76 -11.47
N ARG A 65 13.89 2.39 -11.33
CA ARG A 65 12.85 2.36 -12.38
C ARG A 65 12.59 3.71 -13.05
N LYS A 66 12.97 4.84 -12.43
CA LYS A 66 12.63 6.19 -12.91
C LYS A 66 13.15 6.51 -14.32
N ASN A 67 14.27 5.91 -14.72
CA ASN A 67 14.92 6.16 -16.02
C ASN A 67 14.62 5.09 -17.07
N LEU A 68 13.75 4.12 -16.78
CA LEU A 68 13.41 3.09 -17.76
C LEU A 68 12.69 3.74 -18.95
N PRO A 69 13.10 3.46 -20.19
CA PRO A 69 12.39 3.94 -21.36
C PRO A 69 10.97 3.36 -21.36
N PHE A 70 10.01 4.17 -21.81
CA PHE A 70 8.63 3.73 -21.93
C PHE A 70 8.03 4.11 -23.29
N THR A 71 7.09 3.30 -23.75
CA THR A 71 6.36 3.54 -25.00
C THR A 71 5.11 4.40 -24.75
N LYS A 72 4.55 4.97 -25.82
CA LYS A 72 3.27 5.69 -25.74
C LYS A 72 2.14 4.79 -25.21
N GLN A 73 2.14 3.52 -25.59
CA GLN A 73 1.16 2.52 -25.13
C GLN A 73 1.27 2.26 -23.63
N GLN A 74 2.50 2.13 -23.10
CA GLN A 74 2.73 1.99 -21.66
C GLN A 74 2.28 3.24 -20.89
N LYS A 75 2.48 4.44 -21.47
CA LYS A 75 1.97 5.69 -20.87
C LYS A 75 0.44 5.74 -20.86
N ALA A 76 -0.21 5.34 -21.95
CA ALA A 76 -1.68 5.25 -22.01
C ALA A 76 -2.22 4.26 -20.98
N TRP A 77 -1.59 3.08 -20.85
CA TRP A 77 -1.91 2.11 -19.82
C TRP A 77 -1.75 2.67 -18.40
N GLN A 78 -0.67 3.42 -18.13
CA GLN A 78 -0.49 4.12 -16.85
C GLN A 78 -1.65 5.07 -16.54
N GLN A 79 -2.13 5.83 -17.52
CA GLN A 79 -3.25 6.77 -17.31
C GLN A 79 -4.56 6.03 -17.02
N LEU A 80 -4.83 4.92 -17.70
CA LEU A 80 -5.98 4.06 -17.39
C LEU A 80 -5.92 3.55 -15.94
N ARG A 81 -4.74 3.12 -15.48
CA ARG A 81 -4.55 2.70 -14.07
C ARG A 81 -4.70 3.86 -13.09
N ARG A 82 -4.32 5.09 -13.46
CA ARG A 82 -4.60 6.30 -12.66
C ARG A 82 -6.09 6.61 -12.56
N GLY A 83 -6.87 6.37 -13.63
CA GLY A 83 -8.33 6.44 -13.58
C GLY A 83 -8.91 5.50 -12.52
N ARG A 84 -8.44 4.25 -12.47
CA ARG A 84 -8.83 3.29 -11.40
C ARG A 84 -8.44 3.75 -10.00
N TYR A 85 -7.31 4.44 -9.87
CA TYR A 85 -6.89 5.02 -8.60
C TYR A 85 -7.81 6.15 -8.13
N VAL A 86 -8.29 6.98 -9.07
CA VAL A 86 -9.29 8.03 -8.79
C VAL A 86 -10.62 7.40 -8.40
N GLU A 87 -11.10 6.42 -9.16
CA GLU A 87 -12.35 5.71 -8.87
C GLU A 87 -12.35 5.13 -7.45
N PHE A 88 -11.28 4.43 -7.05
CA PHE A 88 -11.17 3.86 -5.70
C PHE A 88 -11.19 4.91 -4.58
N ASN A 89 -10.66 6.11 -4.83
CA ASN A 89 -10.60 7.15 -3.80
C ASN A 89 -11.91 7.94 -3.67
N LEU A 90 -12.76 7.91 -4.69
CA LEU A 90 -13.99 8.73 -4.76
C LEU A 90 -15.28 7.92 -4.60
N VAL A 91 -15.21 6.59 -4.72
CA VAL A 91 -16.37 5.66 -4.67
C VAL A 91 -16.03 4.43 -3.85
#